data_AF-A0A923XIU6-F1
#
_entry.id   AF-A0A923XIU6-F1
#
_cell.length_a   1.000
_cell.length_b   1.000
_cell.length_c   1.000
_cell.angle_alpha   90.00
_cell.angle_beta   90.00
_cell.angle_gamma   90.00
#
_symmetry.space_group_name_H-M   'P 1'
#
loop_
_entity.id
_entity.type
_entity.pdbx_description
1 polymer ?
#
loop_
_entity_poly.entity_id
_entity_poly.type
_entity_poly.pdbx_seq_one_letter_code
_entity_poly.pdbx_strand_id
1 'polypeptide(L)'
;MKHSLLQNIVTYLQNPQYKDSIEQKPFLFSMLQIIRINLLAIFLSFVTGIVIAFITTKTNALDGHAVGDFIENESILAAFIFSCIVAPLLEESAFRLWLINKPLQVAIGTFGFLFYYISSFIPGSFLKSFFAFSELINPITMLAVYLAIYVVGVTTLYFIIKQKFVQTKLAWLYSAYYKWIFFGSAVLFGLLHITNYKFSWIVVLLTPILILPQVFGGILLSYVRVKYGFWRGVVGHFLYNLLLLTPSLGIKLMSPQSQKLLESSNFNLNSLNQTDKSIILSVFFYFLLLACTVIGSSIHLIVIYFLASNKKTQV
;
A
#
# COMPACT_ATOMS: atom_id res chain seq x y z
N MET A 1 -16.05 25.00 -14.90
CA MET A 1 -16.17 24.91 -13.41
C MET A 1 -15.08 23.98 -12.88
N LYS A 2 -14.30 24.39 -11.87
CA LYS A 2 -13.26 23.52 -11.26
C LYS A 2 -13.95 22.45 -10.39
N HIS A 3 -13.88 21.20 -10.79
CA HIS A 3 -14.35 20.05 -10.00
C HIS A 3 -13.59 19.92 -8.68
N SER A 4 -14.28 19.50 -7.61
CA SER A 4 -13.64 19.17 -6.32
C SER A 4 -12.74 17.94 -6.45
N LEU A 5 -11.79 17.75 -5.52
CA LEU A 5 -10.91 16.57 -5.55
C LEU A 5 -11.72 15.26 -5.48
N LEU A 6 -12.68 15.16 -4.56
CA LEU A 6 -13.51 13.97 -4.44
C LEU A 6 -14.35 13.75 -5.70
N GLN A 7 -14.88 14.82 -6.31
CA GLN A 7 -15.61 14.74 -7.58
C GLN A 7 -14.72 14.26 -8.72
N ASN A 8 -13.45 14.70 -8.78
CA ASN A 8 -12.49 14.24 -9.78
C ASN A 8 -12.17 12.75 -9.61
N ILE A 9 -11.99 12.29 -8.37
CA ILE A 9 -11.75 10.88 -8.05
C ILE A 9 -12.98 10.06 -8.45
N VAL A 10 -14.16 10.39 -7.93
CA VAL A 10 -15.41 9.64 -8.18
C VAL A 10 -15.74 9.59 -9.67
N THR A 11 -15.71 10.73 -10.37
CA THR A 11 -15.95 10.78 -11.82
C THR A 11 -14.98 9.89 -12.58
N TYR A 12 -13.70 9.87 -12.18
CA TYR A 12 -12.72 9.00 -12.82
C TYR A 12 -12.96 7.51 -12.53
N LEU A 13 -13.31 7.16 -11.29
CA LEU A 13 -13.57 5.76 -10.91
C LEU A 13 -14.83 5.19 -11.57
N GLN A 14 -15.83 6.01 -11.88
CA GLN A 14 -17.01 5.57 -12.62
C GLN A 14 -16.65 5.07 -14.03
N ASN A 15 -15.73 5.76 -14.71
CA ASN A 15 -15.28 5.41 -16.04
C ASN A 15 -13.78 5.73 -16.23
N PRO A 16 -12.87 4.85 -15.74
CA PRO A 16 -11.44 5.06 -15.90
C PRO A 16 -11.08 5.02 -17.39
N GLN A 17 -10.46 6.09 -17.87
CA GLN A 17 -10.04 6.22 -19.26
C GLN A 17 -8.51 6.09 -19.36
N TYR A 18 -8.06 5.32 -20.35
CA TYR A 18 -6.65 5.19 -20.69
C TYR A 18 -6.13 6.51 -21.27
N LYS A 19 -4.89 6.86 -20.92
CA LYS A 19 -4.16 7.97 -21.51
C LYS A 19 -2.71 7.54 -21.76
N ASP A 20 -2.20 7.83 -22.95
CA ASP A 20 -0.82 7.50 -23.33
C ASP A 20 0.25 8.32 -22.57
N SER A 21 -0.16 9.45 -22.00
CA SER A 21 0.71 10.35 -21.25
C SER A 21 0.02 10.95 -20.02
N ILE A 22 0.85 11.35 -19.06
CA ILE A 22 0.41 11.98 -17.82
C ILE A 22 0.70 13.47 -17.95
N GLU A 23 -0.33 14.28 -17.77
CA GLU A 23 -0.21 15.74 -17.73
C GLU A 23 0.65 16.16 -16.52
N GLN A 24 1.68 16.97 -16.77
CA GLN A 24 2.52 17.49 -15.69
C GLN A 24 1.76 18.54 -14.91
N LYS A 25 1.72 18.39 -13.59
CA LYS A 25 1.12 19.37 -12.68
C LYS A 25 2.20 20.03 -11.82
N PRO A 26 2.01 21.29 -11.39
CA PRO A 26 2.94 21.95 -10.48
C PRO A 26 3.20 21.10 -9.23
N PHE A 27 4.46 21.07 -8.78
CA PHE A 27 4.90 20.21 -7.68
C PHE A 27 4.05 20.41 -6.42
N LEU A 28 3.96 21.65 -5.91
CA LEU A 28 3.19 21.98 -4.71
C LEU A 28 1.72 21.58 -4.83
N PHE A 29 1.12 21.84 -5.99
CA PHE A 29 -0.26 21.42 -6.25
C PHE A 29 -0.39 19.89 -6.15
N SER A 30 0.49 19.14 -6.81
CA SER A 30 0.45 17.67 -6.77
C SER A 30 0.64 17.13 -5.35
N MET A 31 1.55 17.70 -4.57
CA MET A 31 1.81 17.30 -3.19
C MET A 31 0.59 17.55 -2.28
N LEU A 32 -0.08 18.69 -2.42
CA LEU A 32 -1.31 18.96 -1.68
C LEU A 32 -2.42 17.97 -2.02
N GLN A 33 -2.55 17.55 -3.29
CA GLN A 33 -3.53 16.53 -3.65
C GLN A 33 -3.15 15.16 -3.06
N ILE A 34 -1.87 14.80 -3.06
CA ILE A 34 -1.38 13.54 -2.47
C ILE A 34 -1.67 13.49 -0.97
N ILE A 35 -1.44 14.58 -0.23
CA ILE A 35 -1.76 14.65 1.21
C ILE A 35 -3.27 14.43 1.42
N ARG A 36 -4.12 15.11 0.66
CA ARG A 36 -5.58 14.97 0.77
C ARG A 36 -6.08 13.57 0.41
N ILE A 37 -5.48 12.95 -0.61
CA ILE A 37 -5.78 11.56 -1.02
C ILE A 37 -5.35 10.59 0.07
N ASN A 38 -4.19 10.80 0.70
CA ASN A 38 -3.72 9.98 1.81
C ASN A 38 -4.64 10.07 3.03
N LEU A 39 -5.11 11.26 3.38
CA LEU A 39 -6.09 11.43 4.47
C LEU A 39 -7.40 10.69 4.16
N LEU A 40 -7.86 10.71 2.91
CA LEU A 40 -9.01 9.91 2.47
C LEU A 40 -8.71 8.40 2.54
N ALA A 41 -7.52 7.96 2.14
CA ALA A 41 -7.11 6.56 2.23
C ALA A 41 -7.09 6.07 3.69
N ILE A 42 -6.55 6.88 4.61
CA ILE A 42 -6.52 6.59 6.05
C ILE A 42 -7.95 6.52 6.60
N PHE A 43 -8.83 7.44 6.21
CA PHE A 43 -10.24 7.38 6.59
C PHE A 43 -10.89 6.04 6.18
N LEU A 44 -10.74 5.65 4.91
CA LEU A 44 -11.29 4.38 4.40
C LEU A 44 -10.66 3.16 5.08
N SER A 45 -9.37 3.21 5.37
CA SER A 45 -8.63 2.14 6.04
C SER A 45 -9.06 2.00 7.50
N PHE A 46 -9.35 3.11 8.18
CA PHE A 46 -9.88 3.10 9.54
C PHE A 46 -11.30 2.52 9.60
N VAL A 47 -12.19 2.96 8.70
CA VAL A 47 -13.56 2.42 8.60
C VAL A 47 -13.54 0.91 8.33
N THR A 48 -12.73 0.46 7.37
CA THR A 48 -12.59 -0.97 7.07
C THR A 48 -11.90 -1.73 8.19
N GLY A 49 -10.91 -1.12 8.86
CA GLY A 49 -10.23 -1.68 10.03
C GLY A 49 -11.16 -1.94 11.20
N ILE A 50 -12.13 -1.05 11.48
CA ILE A 50 -13.17 -1.27 12.50
C ILE A 50 -14.02 -2.49 12.15
N VAL A 51 -14.43 -2.61 10.88
CA VAL A 51 -15.23 -3.76 10.41
C VAL A 51 -14.43 -5.06 10.55
N ILE A 52 -13.16 -5.04 10.14
CA ILE A 52 -12.26 -6.19 10.29
C ILE A 52 -12.14 -6.55 11.77
N ALA A 53 -11.82 -5.59 12.66
CA ALA A 53 -11.69 -5.84 14.10
C ALA A 53 -12.97 -6.42 14.72
N PHE A 54 -14.15 -5.93 14.33
CA PHE A 54 -15.42 -6.46 14.83
C PHE A 54 -15.67 -7.91 14.39
N ILE A 55 -15.30 -8.25 13.15
CA ILE A 55 -15.44 -9.62 12.64
C ILE A 55 -14.40 -10.52 13.30
N THR A 56 -13.16 -10.04 13.40
CA THR A 56 -12.04 -10.85 13.85
C THR A 56 -12.00 -11.02 15.35
N THR A 57 -12.55 -10.13 16.18
CA THR A 57 -12.66 -10.37 17.64
C THR A 57 -13.45 -11.64 18.00
N LYS A 58 -14.26 -12.16 17.06
CA LYS A 58 -15.03 -13.40 17.20
C LYS A 58 -14.31 -14.62 16.59
N THR A 59 -13.09 -14.45 16.09
CA THR A 59 -12.32 -15.47 15.36
C THR A 59 -10.82 -15.36 15.71
N ASN A 60 -10.05 -16.44 15.61
CA ASN A 60 -8.60 -16.34 15.80
C ASN A 60 -7.86 -15.84 14.53
N ALA A 61 -8.53 -15.10 13.65
CA ALA A 61 -8.02 -14.74 12.33
C ALA A 61 -6.90 -13.68 12.34
N LEU A 62 -6.75 -12.92 13.43
CA LEU A 62 -5.66 -11.95 13.60
C LEU A 62 -4.43 -12.53 14.30
N ASP A 63 -4.49 -13.78 14.78
CA ASP A 63 -3.40 -14.37 15.57
C ASP A 63 -2.15 -14.59 14.71
N GLY A 64 -1.06 -13.89 15.03
CA GLY A 64 0.21 -13.91 14.30
C GLY A 64 0.13 -13.26 12.92
N HIS A 65 -0.37 -12.03 12.90
CA HIS A 65 -0.39 -11.18 11.73
C HIS A 65 1.04 -10.71 11.39
N ALA A 66 1.54 -11.04 10.19
CA ALA A 66 2.95 -10.94 9.82
C ALA A 66 3.57 -9.54 9.99
N VAL A 67 2.77 -8.48 9.79
CA VAL A 67 3.23 -7.10 9.99
C VAL A 67 3.54 -6.81 11.47
N GLY A 68 2.74 -7.34 12.40
CA GLY A 68 2.99 -7.22 13.83
C GLY A 68 4.29 -7.95 14.21
N ASP A 69 4.39 -9.22 13.82
CA ASP A 69 5.57 -10.05 14.04
C ASP A 69 6.85 -9.39 13.46
N PHE A 70 6.76 -8.81 12.26
CA PHE A 70 7.89 -8.08 11.65
C PHE A 70 8.30 -6.85 12.47
N ILE A 71 7.33 -6.05 12.90
CA ILE A 71 7.61 -4.86 13.73
C ILE A 71 8.17 -5.28 15.09
N GLU A 72 7.76 -6.39 15.68
CA GLU A 72 8.29 -6.83 16.98
C GLU A 72 9.74 -7.35 16.86
N ASN A 73 10.02 -8.14 15.82
CA ASN A 73 11.28 -8.88 15.72
C ASN A 73 12.45 -8.10 15.07
N GLU A 74 12.16 -7.05 14.29
CA GLU A 74 13.22 -6.30 13.61
C GLU A 74 13.82 -5.17 14.46
N SER A 75 14.76 -4.38 13.93
CA SER A 75 15.10 -3.08 14.55
C SER A 75 14.10 -1.99 14.13
N ILE A 76 14.01 -0.88 14.87
CA ILE A 76 13.16 0.27 14.48
C ILE A 76 13.59 0.82 13.10
N LEU A 77 14.91 0.94 12.89
CA LEU A 77 15.46 1.44 11.64
C LEU A 77 15.15 0.50 10.48
N ALA A 78 15.33 -0.82 10.66
CA ALA A 78 14.99 -1.80 9.64
C ALA A 78 13.49 -1.79 9.30
N ALA A 79 12.63 -1.76 10.33
CA ALA A 79 11.18 -1.71 10.14
C ALA A 79 10.73 -0.45 9.38
N PHE A 80 11.33 0.71 9.69
CA PHE A 80 11.07 1.97 8.99
C PHE A 80 11.56 1.91 7.54
N ILE A 81 12.82 1.53 7.29
CA ILE A 81 13.38 1.49 5.94
C ILE A 81 12.57 0.54 5.07
N PHE A 82 12.27 -0.66 5.57
CA PHE A 82 11.52 -1.64 4.80
C PHE A 82 10.10 -1.15 4.51
N SER A 83 9.33 -0.82 5.56
CA SER A 83 7.89 -0.53 5.43
C SER A 83 7.61 0.80 4.74
N CYS A 84 8.44 1.82 4.94
CA CYS A 84 8.19 3.14 4.37
C CYS A 84 8.89 3.34 3.03
N ILE A 85 10.04 2.70 2.77
CA ILE A 85 10.85 2.98 1.58
C ILE A 85 10.86 1.79 0.62
N VAL A 86 11.35 0.63 1.08
CA VAL A 86 11.57 -0.53 0.20
C VAL A 86 10.24 -1.10 -0.30
N ALA A 87 9.29 -1.39 0.60
CA ALA A 87 8.00 -1.95 0.25
C ALA A 87 7.21 -1.03 -0.70
N PRO A 88 7.04 0.28 -0.45
CA PRO A 88 6.41 1.18 -1.40
C PRO A 88 7.08 1.24 -2.77
N LEU A 89 8.42 1.20 -2.85
CA LEU A 89 9.12 1.17 -4.14
C LEU A 89 8.81 -0.12 -4.92
N LEU A 90 8.86 -1.27 -4.27
CA LEU A 90 8.59 -2.56 -4.89
C LEU A 90 7.12 -2.68 -5.31
N GLU A 91 6.20 -2.33 -4.41
CA GLU A 91 4.76 -2.43 -4.63
C GLU A 91 4.25 -1.42 -5.66
N GLU A 92 4.73 -0.17 -5.65
CA GLU A 92 4.38 0.77 -6.72
C GLU A 92 4.95 0.31 -8.06
N SER A 93 6.15 -0.28 -8.08
CA SER A 93 6.74 -0.81 -9.31
C SER A 93 5.89 -1.96 -9.88
N ALA A 94 5.60 -2.97 -9.05
CA ALA A 94 4.86 -4.17 -9.45
C ALA A 94 3.41 -3.87 -9.86
N PHE A 95 2.68 -3.05 -9.08
CA PHE A 95 1.25 -2.89 -9.26
C PHE A 95 0.84 -1.58 -9.94
N ARG A 96 1.76 -0.69 -10.32
CA ARG A 96 1.38 0.62 -10.90
C ARG A 96 2.14 0.99 -12.16
N LEU A 97 3.32 0.42 -12.42
CA LEU A 97 4.03 0.75 -13.66
C LEU A 97 3.27 0.30 -14.90
N TRP A 98 2.67 -0.89 -14.88
CA TRP A 98 1.87 -1.41 -16.00
C TRP A 98 0.56 -0.63 -16.25
N LEU A 99 0.18 0.38 -15.45
CA LEU A 99 -1.05 1.16 -15.72
C LEU A 99 -0.91 2.11 -16.91
N ILE A 100 0.31 2.26 -17.44
CA ILE A 100 0.65 3.04 -18.63
C ILE A 100 1.34 2.10 -19.62
N ASN A 101 0.85 2.01 -20.85
CA ASN A 101 1.39 1.12 -21.88
C ASN A 101 2.70 1.69 -22.48
N LYS A 102 3.77 1.67 -21.69
CA LYS A 102 5.14 1.91 -22.14
C LYS A 102 5.92 0.62 -21.98
N PRO A 103 6.68 0.15 -22.99
CA PRO A 103 7.29 -1.18 -22.97
C PRO A 103 8.05 -1.50 -21.68
N LEU A 104 8.90 -0.57 -21.23
CA LEU A 104 9.68 -0.74 -20.01
C LEU A 104 8.82 -0.76 -18.74
N GLN A 105 7.76 0.05 -18.68
CA GLN A 105 6.89 0.12 -17.49
C GLN A 105 6.02 -1.12 -17.37
N VAL A 106 5.51 -1.63 -18.49
CA VAL A 106 4.79 -2.92 -18.53
C VAL A 106 5.74 -4.06 -18.17
N ALA A 107 6.99 -4.05 -18.67
CA ALA A 107 7.98 -5.06 -18.34
C ALA A 107 8.32 -5.08 -16.83
N ILE A 108 8.66 -3.92 -16.25
CA ILE A 108 8.99 -3.80 -14.82
C ILE A 108 7.78 -4.18 -13.96
N GLY A 109 6.58 -3.67 -14.28
CA GLY A 109 5.38 -3.99 -13.50
C GLY A 109 5.02 -5.47 -13.54
N THR A 110 4.98 -6.05 -14.75
CA THR A 110 4.61 -7.46 -14.94
C THR A 110 5.63 -8.39 -14.32
N PHE A 111 6.93 -8.20 -14.60
CA PHE A 111 7.97 -9.04 -14.02
C PHE A 111 8.07 -8.83 -12.52
N GLY A 112 7.95 -7.59 -12.03
CA GLY A 112 7.96 -7.29 -10.60
C GLY A 112 6.81 -7.94 -9.84
N PHE A 113 5.59 -7.91 -10.39
CA PHE A 113 4.46 -8.63 -9.83
C PHE A 113 4.70 -10.14 -9.79
N LEU A 114 5.11 -10.74 -10.91
CA LEU A 114 5.36 -12.19 -10.97
C LEU A 114 6.49 -12.60 -10.03
N PHE A 115 7.57 -11.84 -9.98
CA PHE A 115 8.71 -12.10 -9.12
C PHE A 115 8.32 -11.99 -7.64
N TYR A 116 7.59 -10.94 -7.26
CA TYR A 116 7.09 -10.78 -5.90
C TYR A 116 6.14 -11.93 -5.53
N TYR A 117 5.16 -12.22 -6.38
CA TYR A 117 4.18 -13.29 -6.16
C TYR A 117 4.89 -14.65 -6.04
N ILE A 118 5.76 -15.02 -6.98
CA ILE A 118 6.51 -16.27 -6.90
C ILE A 118 7.34 -16.31 -5.60
N SER A 119 8.01 -15.21 -5.24
CA SER A 119 8.82 -15.17 -4.01
C SER A 119 8.01 -15.34 -2.73
N SER A 120 6.72 -14.96 -2.71
CA SER A 120 5.86 -15.14 -1.52
C SER A 120 5.35 -16.57 -1.35
N PHE A 121 5.33 -17.38 -2.41
CA PHE A 121 4.95 -18.80 -2.33
C PHE A 121 6.13 -19.75 -2.12
N ILE A 122 7.37 -19.30 -2.29
CA ILE A 122 8.53 -20.13 -2.04
C ILE A 122 8.88 -20.06 -0.54
N PRO A 123 8.80 -21.17 0.22
CA PRO A 123 9.19 -21.16 1.62
C PRO A 123 10.64 -20.71 1.76
N GLY A 124 10.94 -19.84 2.74
CA GLY A 124 12.31 -19.39 3.00
C GLY A 124 13.27 -20.55 3.29
N SER A 125 12.77 -21.67 3.82
CA SER A 125 13.50 -22.92 4.00
C SER A 125 13.85 -23.60 2.67
N PHE A 126 12.97 -23.54 1.66
CA PHE A 126 13.24 -24.08 0.33
C PHE A 126 14.36 -23.29 -0.34
N LEU A 127 14.32 -21.96 -0.30
CA LEU A 127 15.39 -21.10 -0.81
C LEU A 127 16.71 -21.41 -0.09
N LYS A 128 16.69 -21.46 1.25
CA LYS A 128 17.86 -21.85 2.03
C LYS A 128 18.40 -23.21 1.60
N SER A 129 17.54 -24.22 1.37
CA SER A 129 17.97 -25.56 0.95
C SER A 129 18.51 -25.60 -0.49
N PHE A 130 17.94 -24.84 -1.41
CA PHE A 130 18.38 -24.75 -2.80
C PHE A 130 19.75 -24.06 -2.90
N PHE A 131 20.00 -23.05 -2.07
CA PHE A 131 21.28 -22.34 -2.00
C PHE A 131 22.25 -22.92 -0.96
N ALA A 132 21.82 -23.88 -0.12
CA ALA A 132 22.66 -24.58 0.86
C ALA A 132 23.74 -25.47 0.22
N PHE A 133 23.73 -25.62 -1.11
CA PHE A 133 24.80 -26.30 -1.85
C PHE A 133 26.15 -25.58 -1.81
N SER A 134 26.25 -24.40 -1.20
CA SER A 134 27.54 -23.76 -0.98
C SER A 134 27.57 -22.93 0.30
N GLU A 135 28.55 -23.20 1.16
CA GLU A 135 28.96 -22.29 2.25
C GLU A 135 29.44 -20.91 1.74
N LEU A 136 29.51 -20.73 0.42
CA LEU A 136 30.01 -19.56 -0.29
C LEU A 136 28.96 -18.45 -0.53
N ILE A 137 27.66 -18.75 -0.41
CA ILE A 137 26.61 -17.77 -0.71
C ILE A 137 26.26 -17.00 0.56
N ASN A 138 27.02 -15.94 0.82
CA ASN A 138 26.64 -14.94 1.80
C ASN A 138 25.37 -14.16 1.34
N PRO A 139 24.70 -13.41 2.24
CA PRO A 139 23.49 -12.65 1.89
C PRO A 139 23.68 -11.66 0.73
N ILE A 140 24.89 -11.14 0.52
CA ILE A 140 25.23 -10.23 -0.58
C ILE A 140 25.16 -10.99 -1.92
N THR A 141 25.72 -12.20 -1.98
CA THR A 141 25.64 -13.05 -3.18
C THR A 141 24.19 -13.43 -3.48
N MET A 142 23.36 -13.76 -2.48
CA MET A 142 21.93 -14.01 -2.70
C MET A 142 21.23 -12.79 -3.29
N LEU A 143 21.47 -11.61 -2.72
CA LEU A 143 20.90 -10.36 -3.22
C LEU A 143 21.33 -10.10 -4.67
N ALA A 144 22.61 -10.30 -4.99
CA ALA A 144 23.12 -10.15 -6.35
C ALA A 144 22.44 -11.12 -7.34
N VAL A 145 22.22 -12.38 -6.94
CA VAL A 145 21.49 -13.36 -7.76
C VAL A 145 20.04 -12.92 -8.00
N TYR A 146 19.33 -12.49 -6.96
CA TYR A 146 17.96 -11.98 -7.12
C TYR A 146 17.88 -10.77 -8.04
N LEU A 147 18.81 -9.82 -7.89
CA LEU A 147 18.91 -8.65 -8.76
C LEU A 147 19.24 -9.04 -10.20
N ALA A 148 20.14 -10.01 -10.41
CA ALA A 148 20.47 -10.51 -11.74
C ALA A 148 19.26 -11.17 -12.41
N ILE A 149 18.54 -12.05 -11.70
CA ILE A 149 17.29 -12.67 -12.19
C ILE A 149 16.27 -11.58 -12.56
N TYR A 150 16.12 -10.58 -11.68
CA TYR A 150 15.20 -9.47 -11.91
C TYR A 150 15.56 -8.65 -13.16
N VAL A 151 16.82 -8.27 -13.31
CA VAL A 151 17.30 -7.48 -14.46
C VAL A 151 17.18 -8.28 -15.76
N VAL A 152 17.57 -9.55 -15.77
CA VAL A 152 17.45 -10.42 -16.95
C VAL A 152 15.97 -10.59 -17.33
N GLY A 153 15.12 -10.89 -16.35
CA GLY A 153 13.69 -11.05 -16.56
C GLY A 153 13.01 -9.80 -17.13
N VAL A 154 13.28 -8.63 -16.54
CA VAL A 154 12.77 -7.34 -17.05
C VAL A 154 13.29 -7.05 -18.45
N THR A 155 14.58 -7.32 -18.71
CA THR A 155 15.20 -7.05 -20.02
C THR A 155 14.60 -7.93 -21.11
N THR A 156 14.46 -9.23 -20.85
CA THR A 156 13.80 -10.18 -21.77
C THR A 156 12.37 -9.75 -22.04
N LEU A 157 11.60 -9.43 -20.99
CA LEU A 157 10.20 -9.03 -21.13
C LEU A 157 10.08 -7.69 -21.87
N TYR A 158 10.99 -6.74 -21.64
CA TYR A 158 11.07 -5.48 -22.39
C TYR A 158 11.24 -5.70 -23.89
N PHE A 159 12.18 -6.56 -24.30
CA PHE A 159 12.42 -6.83 -25.72
C PHE A 159 11.22 -7.53 -26.39
N ILE A 160 10.54 -8.44 -25.67
CA ILE A 160 9.30 -9.07 -26.14
C ILE A 160 8.20 -8.01 -26.32
N ILE A 161 7.95 -7.20 -25.28
CA ILE A 161 6.89 -6.19 -25.27
C ILE A 161 7.15 -5.09 -26.30
N LYS A 162 8.41 -4.76 -26.60
CA LYS A 162 8.78 -3.73 -27.59
C LYS A 162 8.45 -4.12 -29.03
N GLN A 163 8.27 -5.42 -29.32
CA GLN A 163 7.94 -5.88 -30.67
C GLN A 163 6.61 -5.24 -31.14
N LYS A 164 6.59 -4.77 -32.40
CA LYS A 164 5.44 -4.04 -32.99
C LYS A 164 4.13 -4.82 -32.82
N PHE A 165 4.15 -6.12 -33.12
CA PHE A 165 2.99 -7.00 -32.98
C PHE A 165 2.44 -7.03 -31.55
N VAL A 166 3.31 -7.17 -30.54
CA VAL A 166 2.92 -7.20 -29.13
C VAL A 166 2.40 -5.84 -28.69
N GLN A 167 3.07 -4.75 -29.07
CA GLN A 167 2.60 -3.40 -28.77
C GLN A 167 1.23 -3.09 -29.35
N THR A 168 0.95 -3.49 -30.58
CA THR A 168 -0.37 -3.28 -31.19
C THR A 168 -1.47 -4.02 -30.41
N LYS A 169 -1.21 -5.26 -29.99
CA LYS A 169 -2.15 -6.02 -29.16
C LYS A 169 -2.35 -5.41 -27.77
N LEU A 170 -1.27 -4.97 -27.12
CA LEU A 170 -1.36 -4.28 -25.83
C LEU A 170 -2.11 -2.97 -25.95
N ALA A 171 -1.85 -2.15 -26.97
CA ALA A 171 -2.58 -0.90 -27.18
C ALA A 171 -4.10 -1.15 -27.33
N TRP A 172 -4.49 -2.19 -28.08
CA TRP A 172 -5.89 -2.62 -28.17
C TRP A 172 -6.46 -3.10 -26.84
N LEU A 173 -5.72 -3.90 -26.08
CA LEU A 173 -6.14 -4.38 -24.75
C LEU A 173 -6.40 -3.19 -23.80
N TYR A 174 -5.50 -2.21 -23.80
CA TYR A 174 -5.65 -1.02 -22.95
C TYR A 174 -6.83 -0.18 -23.41
N SER A 175 -7.04 0.04 -24.71
CA SER A 175 -8.18 0.83 -25.17
C SER A 175 -9.53 0.13 -24.89
N ALA A 176 -9.60 -1.19 -25.02
CA ALA A 176 -10.83 -1.94 -24.83
C ALA A 176 -11.17 -2.25 -23.35
N TYR A 177 -10.15 -2.51 -22.51
CA TYR A 177 -10.35 -3.06 -21.16
C TYR A 177 -9.67 -2.25 -20.05
N TYR A 178 -9.36 -0.97 -20.27
CA TYR A 178 -8.64 -0.15 -19.28
C TYR A 178 -9.27 -0.16 -17.88
N LYS A 179 -10.60 -0.10 -17.80
CA LYS A 179 -11.34 -0.17 -16.53
C LYS A 179 -10.95 -1.40 -15.72
N TRP A 180 -10.87 -2.56 -16.38
CA TRP A 180 -10.51 -3.83 -15.74
C TRP A 180 -9.02 -3.89 -15.38
N ILE A 181 -8.14 -3.33 -16.23
CA ILE A 181 -6.71 -3.20 -15.91
C ILE A 181 -6.52 -2.34 -14.65
N PHE A 182 -7.20 -1.19 -14.59
CA PHE A 182 -7.12 -0.26 -13.46
C PHE A 182 -7.61 -0.89 -12.15
N PHE A 183 -8.82 -1.45 -12.13
CA PHE A 183 -9.38 -2.05 -10.91
C PHE A 183 -8.70 -3.39 -10.57
N GLY A 184 -8.37 -4.20 -11.57
CA GLY A 184 -7.63 -5.45 -11.39
C GLY A 184 -6.30 -5.22 -10.71
N SER A 185 -5.60 -4.13 -11.07
CA SER A 185 -4.36 -3.73 -10.41
C SER A 185 -4.51 -3.50 -8.91
N ALA A 186 -5.58 -2.80 -8.50
CA ALA A 186 -5.86 -2.54 -7.09
C ALA A 186 -6.30 -3.80 -6.33
N VAL A 187 -7.06 -4.68 -6.99
CA VAL A 187 -7.48 -5.97 -6.42
C VAL A 187 -6.28 -6.90 -6.24
N LEU A 188 -5.39 -7.02 -7.23
CA LEU A 188 -4.16 -7.81 -7.12
C LEU A 188 -3.26 -7.31 -5.99
N PHE A 189 -3.15 -5.99 -5.82
CA PHE A 189 -2.45 -5.40 -4.69
C PHE A 189 -3.07 -5.80 -3.36
N GLY A 190 -4.41 -5.74 -3.23
CA GLY A 190 -5.11 -6.20 -2.03
C GLY A 190 -4.93 -7.69 -1.77
N LEU A 191 -5.08 -8.54 -2.79
CA LEU A 191 -4.92 -9.99 -2.70
C LEU A 191 -3.54 -10.39 -2.19
N LEU A 192 -2.49 -9.67 -2.58
CA LEU A 192 -1.14 -9.91 -2.08
C LEU A 192 -1.07 -9.82 -0.55
N HIS A 193 -1.83 -8.91 0.06
CA HIS A 193 -1.79 -8.68 1.50
C HIS A 193 -2.50 -9.78 2.31
N ILE A 194 -3.17 -10.74 1.67
CA ILE A 194 -3.69 -11.91 2.38
C ILE A 194 -2.55 -12.75 2.98
N THR A 195 -1.33 -12.66 2.44
CA THR A 195 -0.15 -13.36 2.98
C THR A 195 0.27 -12.83 4.36
N ASN A 196 -0.27 -11.69 4.80
CA ASN A 196 -0.04 -11.19 6.16
C ASN A 196 -0.84 -11.94 7.22
N TYR A 197 -1.84 -12.73 6.81
CA TYR A 197 -2.67 -13.53 7.71
C TYR A 197 -2.22 -14.98 7.67
N LYS A 198 -2.30 -15.68 8.81
CA LYS A 198 -2.08 -17.13 8.84
C LYS A 198 -3.16 -17.84 8.02
N PHE A 199 -2.75 -18.81 7.21
CA PHE A 199 -3.67 -19.57 6.40
C PHE A 199 -4.70 -20.30 7.26
N SER A 200 -5.97 -20.08 6.97
CA SER A 200 -7.10 -20.81 7.54
C SER A 200 -8.31 -20.67 6.63
N TRP A 201 -9.24 -21.62 6.68
CA TRP A 201 -10.47 -21.55 5.88
C TRP A 201 -11.31 -20.30 6.21
N ILE A 202 -11.26 -19.81 7.45
CA ILE A 202 -11.92 -18.57 7.84
C ILE A 202 -11.27 -17.35 7.18
N VAL A 203 -9.94 -17.28 7.10
CA VAL A 203 -9.22 -16.21 6.38
C VAL A 203 -9.53 -16.24 4.88
N VAL A 204 -9.60 -17.43 4.27
CA VAL A 204 -10.00 -17.59 2.86
C VAL A 204 -11.43 -17.05 2.65
N LEU A 205 -12.38 -17.44 3.49
CA LEU A 205 -13.76 -16.97 3.42
C LEU A 205 -13.87 -15.45 3.60
N LEU A 206 -13.09 -14.90 4.54
CA LEU A 206 -13.10 -13.46 4.86
C LEU A 206 -12.19 -12.62 3.95
N THR A 207 -11.46 -13.23 3.02
CA THR A 207 -10.50 -12.54 2.14
C THR A 207 -11.09 -11.29 1.48
N PRO A 208 -12.32 -11.29 0.91
CA PRO A 208 -12.90 -10.09 0.31
C PRO A 208 -13.02 -8.90 1.25
N ILE A 209 -13.13 -9.13 2.57
CA ILE A 209 -13.23 -8.10 3.61
C ILE A 209 -11.84 -7.73 4.12
N LEU A 210 -10.99 -8.72 4.40
CA LEU A 210 -9.66 -8.55 4.97
C LEU A 210 -8.72 -7.71 4.09
N ILE A 211 -8.94 -7.73 2.77
CA ILE A 211 -8.12 -6.98 1.81
C ILE A 211 -8.69 -5.59 1.47
N LEU A 212 -9.87 -5.21 1.97
CA LEU A 212 -10.51 -3.93 1.61
C LEU A 212 -9.65 -2.69 1.89
N PRO A 213 -8.93 -2.57 3.04
CA PRO A 213 -8.06 -1.43 3.26
C PRO A 213 -7.06 -1.25 2.11
N GLN A 214 -6.48 -2.36 1.66
CA GLN A 214 -5.46 -2.39 0.62
C GLN A 214 -6.06 -2.22 -0.77
N VAL A 215 -7.26 -2.74 -1.04
CA VAL A 215 -7.97 -2.47 -2.30
C VAL A 215 -8.31 -0.97 -2.42
N PHE A 216 -8.82 -0.33 -1.36
CA PHE A 216 -9.11 1.10 -1.38
C PHE A 216 -7.83 1.94 -1.52
N GLY A 217 -6.79 1.62 -0.76
CA GLY A 217 -5.47 2.24 -0.93
C GLY A 217 -4.92 2.06 -2.34
N GLY A 218 -5.04 0.85 -2.90
CA GLY A 218 -4.61 0.50 -4.25
C GLY A 218 -5.36 1.25 -5.34
N ILE A 219 -6.68 1.48 -5.18
CA ILE A 219 -7.48 2.30 -6.09
C ILE A 219 -6.98 3.75 -6.07
N LEU A 220 -6.77 4.32 -4.88
CA LEU A 220 -6.33 5.70 -4.72
C LEU A 220 -4.90 5.91 -5.24
N LEU A 221 -3.98 4.98 -4.96
CA LEU A 221 -2.62 5.00 -5.51
C LEU A 221 -2.60 4.82 -7.04
N SER A 222 -3.49 3.97 -7.58
CA SER A 222 -3.68 3.86 -9.03
C SER A 222 -4.18 5.17 -9.64
N TYR A 223 -5.11 5.86 -8.97
CA TYR A 223 -5.54 7.20 -9.37
C TYR A 223 -4.38 8.20 -9.31
N VAL A 224 -3.56 8.16 -8.25
CA VAL A 224 -2.37 9.03 -8.14
C VAL A 224 -1.40 8.77 -9.29
N ARG A 225 -1.14 7.50 -9.58
CA ARG A 225 -0.26 7.06 -10.66
C ARG A 225 -0.66 7.65 -12.01
N VAL A 226 -1.94 7.54 -12.39
CA VAL A 226 -2.43 7.93 -13.71
C VAL A 226 -2.69 9.44 -13.83
N LYS A 227 -2.78 10.17 -12.72
CA LYS A 227 -3.03 11.62 -12.70
C LYS A 227 -1.82 12.49 -12.36
N TYR A 228 -0.85 11.95 -11.62
CA TYR A 228 0.30 12.71 -11.11
C TYR A 228 1.64 12.02 -11.34
N GLY A 229 1.67 10.73 -11.72
CA GLY A 229 2.88 9.99 -12.08
C GLY A 229 3.39 9.04 -10.99
N PHE A 230 4.41 8.27 -11.36
CA PHE A 230 4.96 7.18 -10.53
C PHE A 230 5.49 7.69 -9.18
N TRP A 231 6.42 8.65 -9.21
CA TRP A 231 7.07 9.15 -8.00
C TRP A 231 6.10 9.81 -7.02
N ARG A 232 5.00 10.38 -7.53
CA ARG A 232 3.93 10.92 -6.69
C ARG A 232 3.15 9.81 -5.98
N GLY A 233 2.97 8.67 -6.65
CA GLY A 233 2.44 7.43 -6.06
C GLY A 233 3.37 6.91 -4.96
N VAL A 234 4.67 6.77 -5.25
CA VAL A 234 5.69 6.32 -4.26
C VAL A 234 5.72 7.21 -3.03
N VAL A 235 5.78 8.53 -3.21
CA VAL A 235 5.75 9.48 -2.08
C VAL A 235 4.42 9.39 -1.33
N GLY A 236 3.30 9.26 -2.06
CA GLY A 236 1.99 9.06 -1.43
C GLY A 236 1.95 7.82 -0.56
N HIS A 237 2.47 6.70 -1.05
CA HIS A 237 2.52 5.43 -0.35
C HIS A 237 3.49 5.46 0.85
N PHE A 238 4.68 6.06 0.68
CA PHE A 238 5.59 6.35 1.79
C PHE A 238 4.88 7.13 2.90
N LEU A 239 4.14 8.19 2.56
CA LEU A 239 3.41 9.01 3.55
C LEU A 239 2.30 8.21 4.24
N TYR A 240 1.55 7.39 3.50
CA TYR A 240 0.54 6.50 4.05
C TYR A 240 1.15 5.55 5.09
N ASN A 241 2.23 4.84 4.72
CA ASN A 241 2.89 3.89 5.61
C ASN A 241 3.52 4.59 6.81
N LEU A 242 4.16 5.75 6.61
CA LEU A 242 4.74 6.53 7.70
C LEU A 242 3.68 6.91 8.74
N LEU A 243 2.52 7.39 8.29
CA LEU A 243 1.44 7.81 9.18
C LEU A 243 0.87 6.64 9.99
N LEU A 244 0.75 5.45 9.38
CA LEU A 244 0.24 4.27 10.07
C LEU A 244 1.27 3.54 10.93
N LEU A 245 2.55 3.60 10.57
CA LEU A 245 3.64 2.92 11.27
C LEU A 245 4.10 3.67 12.53
N THR A 246 3.96 5.00 12.55
CA THR A 246 4.44 5.86 13.66
C THR A 246 3.99 5.37 15.04
N PRO A 247 2.71 5.03 15.27
CA PRO A 247 2.27 4.52 16.58
C PRO A 247 2.98 3.23 17.01
N SER A 248 3.12 2.26 16.10
CA SER A 248 3.74 0.96 16.40
C SER A 248 5.23 1.11 16.73
N LEU A 249 5.94 2.02 16.03
CA LEU A 249 7.32 2.35 16.38
C LEU A 249 7.42 3.08 17.71
N GLY A 250 6.44 3.93 18.03
CA GLY A 250 6.33 4.57 19.34
C GLY A 250 6.23 3.55 20.47
N ILE A 251 5.33 2.57 20.35
CA ILE A 251 5.18 1.48 21.34
C ILE A 251 6.48 0.68 21.47
N LYS A 252 7.15 0.39 20.35
CA LYS A 252 8.41 -0.36 20.33
C LYS A 252 9.58 0.35 21.03
N LEU A 253 9.55 1.69 21.11
CA LEU A 253 10.54 2.46 21.86
C LEU A 253 10.39 2.30 23.39
N MET A 254 9.24 1.82 23.86
CA MET A 254 8.99 1.62 25.29
C MET A 254 9.78 0.43 25.83
N SER A 255 10.02 0.40 27.14
CA SER A 255 10.68 -0.76 27.77
C SER A 255 9.85 -2.04 27.62
N PRO A 256 10.49 -3.24 27.53
CA PRO A 256 9.78 -4.51 27.40
C PRO A 256 8.78 -4.77 28.54
N GLN A 257 9.06 -4.28 29.75
CA GLN A 257 8.13 -4.39 30.88
C GLN A 257 6.87 -3.54 30.63
N SER A 258 7.04 -2.30 30.15
CA SER A 258 5.91 -1.41 29.83
C SER A 258 5.08 -1.93 28.66
N GLN A 259 5.70 -2.56 27.66
CA GLN A 259 4.96 -3.21 26.56
C GLN A 259 4.06 -4.34 27.09
N LYS A 260 4.57 -5.20 27.98
CA LYS A 260 3.75 -6.23 28.64
C LYS A 260 2.62 -5.66 29.49
N LEU A 261 2.85 -4.51 30.13
CA LEU A 261 1.80 -3.83 30.92
C LEU A 261 0.68 -3.30 30.02
N LEU A 262 0.97 -2.84 28.79
CA LEU A 262 -0.04 -2.38 27.83
C LEU A 262 -0.99 -3.50 27.39
N GLU A 263 -0.49 -4.73 27.31
CA GLU A 263 -1.30 -5.91 26.95
C GLU A 263 -2.13 -6.44 28.12
N SER A 264 -1.86 -5.97 29.35
CA SER A 264 -2.57 -6.44 30.54
C SER A 264 -3.99 -5.87 30.63
N SER A 265 -4.95 -6.70 31.04
CA SER A 265 -6.35 -6.28 31.21
C SER A 265 -6.57 -5.19 32.27
N ASN A 266 -5.59 -4.99 33.16
CA ASN A 266 -5.63 -4.02 34.26
C ASN A 266 -4.61 -2.88 34.06
N PHE A 267 -4.33 -2.53 32.80
CA PHE A 267 -3.39 -1.46 32.48
C PHE A 267 -3.69 -0.16 33.26
N ASN A 268 -2.66 0.36 33.93
CA ASN A 268 -2.71 1.64 34.63
C ASN A 268 -1.54 2.51 34.18
N LEU A 269 -1.82 3.72 33.68
CA LEU A 269 -0.79 4.64 33.20
C LEU A 269 0.28 4.98 34.25
N ASN A 270 -0.06 4.94 35.54
CA ASN A 270 0.87 5.21 36.63
C ASN A 270 1.84 4.05 36.91
N SER A 271 1.62 2.87 36.32
CA SER A 271 2.55 1.73 36.40
C SER A 271 3.76 1.87 35.47
N LEU A 272 3.74 2.84 34.54
CA LEU A 272 4.82 3.10 33.59
C LEU A 272 5.88 4.02 34.19
N ASN A 273 7.14 3.84 33.77
CA ASN A 273 8.18 4.83 34.04
C ASN A 273 7.88 6.15 33.27
N GLN A 274 8.55 7.25 33.66
CA GLN A 274 8.26 8.59 33.11
C GLN A 274 8.50 8.69 31.60
N THR A 275 9.54 8.02 31.08
CA THR A 275 9.86 8.01 29.65
C THR A 275 8.75 7.30 28.86
N ASP A 276 8.38 6.09 29.28
CA ASP A 276 7.35 5.28 28.64
C ASP A 276 5.96 5.93 28.74
N LYS A 277 5.68 6.63 29.86
CA LYS A 277 4.48 7.45 30.02
C LYS A 277 4.44 8.61 29.01
N SER A 278 5.58 9.27 28.78
CA SER A 278 5.68 10.36 27.79
C SER A 278 5.51 9.83 26.37
N ILE A 279 6.07 8.65 26.07
CA ILE A 279 5.92 7.99 24.77
C ILE A 279 4.45 7.64 24.50
N ILE A 280 3.77 6.94 25.42
CA ILE A 280 2.38 6.52 25.18
C ILE A 280 1.42 7.73 25.08
N LEU A 281 1.65 8.79 25.86
CA LEU A 281 0.89 10.04 25.73
C LEU A 281 1.15 10.70 24.37
N SER A 282 2.40 10.70 23.89
CA SER A 282 2.72 11.23 22.56
C SER A 282 2.05 10.43 21.44
N VAL A 283 2.03 9.10 21.55
CA VAL A 283 1.29 8.22 20.62
C VAL A 283 -0.21 8.51 20.66
N PHE A 284 -0.80 8.70 21.84
CA PHE A 284 -2.20 9.07 22.00
C PHE A 284 -2.53 10.42 21.34
N PHE A 285 -1.75 11.47 21.61
CA PHE A 285 -1.95 12.79 21.01
C PHE A 285 -1.72 12.78 19.50
N TYR A 286 -0.76 11.98 19.02
CA TYR A 286 -0.56 11.74 17.60
C TYR A 286 -1.82 11.15 16.94
N PHE A 287 -2.40 10.09 17.53
CA PHE A 287 -3.65 9.51 17.03
C PHE A 287 -4.80 10.50 17.05
N LEU A 288 -4.95 11.28 18.13
CA LEU A 288 -6.00 12.28 18.23
C LEU A 288 -5.87 13.35 17.14
N LEU A 289 -4.66 13.87 16.93
CA LEU A 289 -4.39 14.86 15.87
C LEU A 289 -4.66 14.27 14.49
N LEU A 290 -4.19 13.04 14.23
CA LEU A 290 -4.42 12.35 12.97
C LEU A 290 -5.92 12.14 12.73
N ALA A 291 -6.67 11.66 13.73
CA ALA A 291 -8.11 11.46 13.65
C ALA A 291 -8.85 12.78 13.35
N CYS A 292 -8.57 13.85 14.08
CA CYS A 292 -9.15 15.17 13.83
C CYS A 292 -8.87 15.66 12.40
N THR A 293 -7.62 15.50 11.92
CA THR A 293 -7.19 15.90 10.58
C THR A 293 -7.90 15.07 9.49
N VAL A 294 -7.97 13.76 9.67
CA VAL A 294 -8.63 12.83 8.76
C VAL A 294 -10.12 13.12 8.67
N ILE A 295 -10.81 13.28 9.81
CA ILE A 295 -12.24 13.58 9.88
C ILE A 295 -12.52 14.94 9.25
N GLY A 296 -11.81 15.98 9.67
CA GLY A 296 -12.00 17.34 9.13
C GLY A 296 -11.77 17.42 7.62
N SER A 297 -10.70 16.79 7.13
CA SER A 297 -10.40 16.72 5.69
C SER A 297 -11.48 15.96 4.90
N SER A 298 -11.97 14.85 5.46
CA SER A 298 -13.01 14.03 4.83
C SER A 298 -14.35 14.76 4.77
N ILE A 299 -14.77 15.40 5.86
CA ILE A 299 -15.97 16.25 5.90
C ILE A 299 -15.84 17.36 4.86
N HIS A 300 -14.70 18.07 4.82
CA HIS A 300 -14.48 19.13 3.84
C HIS A 300 -14.55 18.60 2.40
N LEU A 301 -13.98 17.44 2.10
CA LEU A 301 -14.09 16.81 0.77
C LEU A 301 -15.54 16.50 0.37
N ILE A 302 -16.33 15.99 1.31
CA ILE A 302 -17.74 15.64 1.12
C ILE A 302 -18.60 16.89 0.91
N VAL A 303 -18.44 17.91 1.76
CA VAL A 303 -19.19 19.18 1.66
C VAL A 303 -18.92 19.85 0.32
N ILE A 304 -17.65 19.98 -0.08
CA ILE A 304 -17.29 20.60 -1.36
C ILE A 304 -17.81 19.75 -2.55
N TYR A 305 -17.86 18.42 -2.43
CA TYR A 305 -18.49 17.57 -3.43
C TYR A 305 -19.98 17.89 -3.62
N PHE A 306 -20.76 17.96 -2.54
CA PHE A 306 -22.20 18.27 -2.64
C PHE A 306 -22.46 19.69 -3.15
N LEU A 307 -21.70 20.69 -2.67
CA LEU A 307 -21.82 22.07 -3.16
C LEU A 307 -21.50 22.18 -4.66
N ALA A 308 -20.51 21.43 -5.15
CA ALA A 308 -20.16 21.42 -6.58
C ALA A 308 -21.19 20.69 -7.45
N SER A 309 -21.86 19.66 -6.90
CA SER A 309 -22.91 18.92 -7.60
C SER A 309 -24.21 19.72 -7.71
N ASN A 310 -24.62 20.43 -6.65
CA ASN A 310 -25.83 21.26 -6.67
C ASN A 310 -25.75 22.46 -7.63
N LYS A 311 -24.55 23.02 -7.85
CA LYS A 311 -24.36 24.08 -8.85
C LYS A 311 -24.55 23.61 -10.30
N LYS A 312 -24.44 22.30 -10.57
CA LYS A 312 -24.70 21.75 -11.91
C LYS A 312 -26.18 21.53 -12.20
N THR A 313 -27.03 21.41 -11.18
CA THR A 313 -28.47 21.19 -11.34
C THR A 313 -29.26 22.49 -11.48
N GLN A 314 -28.62 23.65 -11.30
CA GLN A 314 -29.24 24.98 -11.37
C GLN A 314 -28.88 25.78 -12.65
N VAL A 315 -28.20 25.14 -13.60
CA VAL A 315 -27.81 25.70 -14.92
C VAL A 315 -28.31 24.74 -15.99
#